data_AF-A0A926LDM9-F1
#
_entry.id   AF-A0A926LDM9-F1
#
_cell.length_a   1.000
_cell.length_b   1.000
_cell.length_c   1.000
_cell.angle_alpha   90.00
_cell.angle_beta   90.00
_cell.angle_gamma   90.00
#
_symmetry.space_group_name_H-M   'P 1'
#
loop_
_entity.id
_entity.type
_entity.pdbx_description
1 polymer ?
#
loop_
_entity_poly.entity_id
_entity_poly.type
_entity_poly.pdbx_seq_one_letter_code
_entity_poly.pdbx_strand_id
1 'polypeptide(L)' 'MTGLPQAEPQECRRRAEEFLGLGEKDVDVPRAVAFALLAVAGELHAIRMQLAKRR' A
#
# COMPACT_ATOMS: atom_id res chain seq x y z
N MET A 1 -21.37 -3.42 -7.18
CA MET A 1 -20.50 -2.53 -6.38
C MET A 1 -19.09 -3.08 -6.40
N THR A 2 -18.26 -2.67 -7.37
CA THR A 2 -16.86 -3.10 -7.46
C THR A 2 -15.98 -1.85 -7.47
N GLY A 3 -16.08 -1.06 -6.41
CA GLY A 3 -15.03 -0.10 -6.09
C GLY A 3 -13.88 -0.86 -5.48
N LEU A 4 -12.65 -0.62 -5.95
CA LEU A 4 -11.47 -1.07 -5.22
C LEU A 4 -11.60 -0.58 -3.77
N PRO A 5 -11.36 -1.42 -2.76
CA PRO A 5 -11.39 -0.98 -1.38
C PRO A 5 -10.49 0.25 -1.26
N GLN A 6 -11.06 1.38 -0.85
CA GLN A 6 -10.28 2.57 -0.52
C GLN A 6 -9.55 2.27 0.79
N ALA A 7 -8.36 1.72 0.65
CA ALA A 7 -7.43 1.56 1.74
C ALA A 7 -6.47 2.76 1.73
N GLU A 8 -6.31 3.38 2.89
CA GLU A 8 -5.28 4.40 3.08
C GLU A 8 -3.90 3.79 2.80
N PRO A 9 -2.92 4.55 2.27
CA PRO A 9 -1.59 4.03 1.97
C PRO A 9 -0.92 3.36 3.18
N GLN A 10 -1.18 3.89 4.39
CA GLN A 10 -0.69 3.36 5.66
C GLN A 10 -1.27 1.97 5.99
N GLU A 11 -2.55 1.75 5.68
CA GLU A 11 -3.21 0.46 5.86
C GLU A 11 -2.68 -0.59 4.88
N CYS A 12 -2.41 -0.18 3.63
CA CYS A 12 -1.72 -1.04 2.66
C CYS A 12 -0.31 -1.41 3.14
N ARG A 13 0.43 -0.48 3.73
CA ARG A 13 1.76 -0.75 4.29
C ARG A 13 1.71 -1.79 5.41
N ARG A 14 0.82 -1.59 6.39
CA ARG A 14 0.61 -2.52 7.51
C ARG A 14 0.31 -3.94 7.02
N ARG A 15 -0.60 -4.08 6.05
CA ARG A 15 -0.95 -5.39 5.48
C ARG A 15 0.21 -6.03 4.72
N ALA A 16 1.02 -5.24 4.02
CA ALA A 16 2.20 -5.75 3.36
C ALA A 16 3.18 -6.37 4.37
N GLU A 17 3.41 -5.69 5.50
CA GLU A 17 4.25 -6.15 6.60
C GLU A 17 3.68 -7.42 7.27
N GLU A 18 2.36 -7.50 7.45
CA GLU A 18 1.67 -8.68 7.97
C GLU A 18 1.86 -9.90 7.07
N PHE A 19 1.67 -9.76 5.75
CA PHE A 19 1.84 -10.88 4.81
C PHE A 19 3.31 -11.26 4.58
N LEU A 20 4.24 -10.32 4.76
CA LEU A 20 5.67 -10.60 4.77
C LEU A 20 6.13 -11.28 6.05
N GLY A 21 5.28 -11.34 7.09
CA GLY A 21 5.49 -12.07 8.34
C GLY A 21 6.94 -11.98 8.80
N LEU A 22 7.43 -10.79 9.17
CA LEU A 22 8.84 -10.55 9.50
C LEU A 22 9.35 -11.55 10.57
N GLY A 23 9.95 -12.67 10.14
CA GLY A 23 10.44 -13.77 10.98
C GLY A 23 9.70 -15.11 10.84
N GLU A 24 8.64 -15.19 10.05
CA GLU A 24 7.86 -16.41 9.80
C GLU A 24 8.30 -17.15 8.53
N LYS A 25 8.15 -18.48 8.52
CA LYS A 25 8.52 -19.33 7.37
C LYS A 25 7.41 -19.45 6.32
N ASP A 26 6.16 -19.24 6.71
CA ASP A 26 5.01 -19.25 5.81
C ASP A 26 4.54 -17.81 5.57
N VAL A 27 5.07 -17.20 4.52
CA VAL A 27 4.77 -15.82 4.13
C VAL A 27 4.04 -15.79 2.78
N ASP A 28 3.04 -14.91 2.66
CA ASP A 28 2.31 -14.70 1.41
C ASP A 28 2.93 -13.54 0.63
N VAL A 29 4.09 -13.83 0.02
CA VAL A 29 4.88 -12.84 -0.73
C VAL A 29 4.07 -12.15 -1.82
N PRO A 30 3.29 -12.85 -2.67
CA PRO A 30 2.50 -12.20 -3.71
C PRO A 30 1.52 -11.16 -3.14
N ARG A 31 0.83 -11.50 -2.05
CA ARG A 31 -0.13 -10.59 -1.44
C ARG A 31 0.58 -9.43 -0.72
N ALA A 32 1.71 -9.69 -0.08
CA ALA A 32 2.54 -8.64 0.51
C ALA A 32 3.01 -7.62 -0.53
N VAL A 33 3.51 -8.09 -1.68
CA VAL A 33 3.93 -7.22 -2.79
C VAL A 33 2.76 -6.42 -3.35
N ALA A 34 1.58 -7.03 -3.51
CA ALA A 34 0.40 -6.32 -3.98
C ALA A 34 0.02 -5.16 -3.05
N PHE A 35 0.01 -5.39 -1.74
CA PHE A 35 -0.26 -4.33 -0.76
C PHE A 35 0.87 -3.27 -0.71
N ALA A 36 2.13 -3.67 -0.84
CA ALA A 36 3.25 -2.73 -0.90
C ALA A 36 3.14 -1.79 -2.10
N LEU A 37 2.78 -2.30 -3.28
CA LEU A 37 2.59 -1.49 -4.48
C LEU A 37 1.43 -0.50 -4.32
N LEU A 38 0.33 -0.91 -3.68
CA LEU A 38 -0.80 -0.02 -3.40
C LEU A 38 -0.41 1.12 -2.43
N ALA A 39 0.39 0.81 -1.40
CA ALA A 39 0.91 1.82 -0.48
C ALA A 39 1.75 2.87 -1.23
N VAL A 40 2.71 2.42 -2.03
CA VAL A 40 3.58 3.30 -2.84
C VAL A 40 2.75 4.16 -3.82
N ALA A 41 1.78 3.56 -4.51
CA ALA A 41 0.92 4.28 -5.45
C ALA A 41 0.12 5.38 -4.75
N GLY A 42 -0.43 5.09 -3.58
CA GLY A 42 -1.18 6.04 -2.76
C GLY A 42 -0.32 7.20 -2.25
N GLU A 43 0.91 6.92 -1.79
CA GLU A 43 1.86 7.94 -1.35
C GLU A 43 2.29 8.86 -2.51
N LEU A 44 2.60 8.28 -3.68
CA LEU A 44 2.92 9.06 -4.88
C LEU A 44 1.75 9.95 -5.32
N HIS A 45 0.52 9.44 -5.24
CA HIS A 45 -0.67 10.24 -5.53
C HIS A 45 -0.80 11.42 -4.57
N ALA A 46 -0.61 11.21 -3.27
CA ALA A 46 -0.66 12.26 -2.26
C ALA A 46 0.42 13.33 -2.50
N ILE A 47 1.65 12.92 -2.81
CA ILE A 47 2.76 13.83 -3.18
C ILE A 47 2.39 14.66 -4.41
N ARG A 48 1.86 14.02 -5.46
CA ARG A 48 1.40 14.73 -6.68
C ARG A 48 0.36 15.79 -6.36
N MET A 49 -0.59 15.49 -5.48
CA MET A 49 -1.60 16.46 -5.04
C MET A 49 -1.00 17.62 -4.25
N GLN A 50 0.00 17.37 -3.40
CA GLN A 50 0.71 18.43 -2.68
C GLN A 50 1.52 19.32 -3.62
N LEU A 51 2.19 18.74 -4.62
CA LEU A 51 2.94 19.51 -5.63
C LEU A 51 2.01 20.35 -6.52
N ALA A 52 0.86 19.80 -6.91
CA ALA A 52 -0.14 20.53 -7.70
C ALA A 52 -0.71 21.74 -6.96
N LYS A 53 -0.89 21.66 -5.63
CA LYS A 53 -1.36 22.77 -4.80
C LYS A 53 -0.34 23.89 -4.60
N ARG A 54 0.95 23.63 -4.85
CA ARG A 54 2.05 24.60 -4.69
C ARG A 54 2.38 25.34 -5.99
N ARG A 55 1.81 24.93 -7.12
CA ARG A 55 1.83 25.65 -8.39
C ARG A 55 0.62 26.58 -8.48
#